data_AF-A0A1C1A8B7-F1
#
_entry.id   AF-A0A1C1A8B7-F1
#
_cell.length_a   1.000
_cell.length_b   1.000
_cell.length_c   1.000
_cell.angle_alpha   90.00
_cell.angle_beta   90.00
_cell.angle_gamma   90.00
#
_symmetry.space_group_name_H-M   'P 1'
#
loop_
_entity.id
_entity.type
_entity.pdbx_description
1 polymer ?
#
loop_
_entity_poly.entity_id
_entity_poly.type
_entity_poly.pdbx_seq_one_letter_code
_entity_poly.pdbx_strand_id
1 'polypeptide(L)'
;MSWDDFEHAGMLSQLYREAFDIFLKILDTPWPGTPEDSVVGLFLLVCDLAINPTDGFPFDLYHFPSFVFSVDPGIRFLMLCESIKNKNPNLVNSIHGYTKEEYLEVSEILCGYISCKTPYSASEKLSDWASTNCKELMEEDNSFEFGSENLPVRLLFARFLRFQQDKFITPEFFCWPGIWSVGERKAGISLENARELFEAHKALFCDGLDGDIYPSTFPDKDEKSVQNTFNSFYFWNMTYDMTRQWIIQDGEFEYNFSWLTSKFPKSEVTTSVRNQFRDVYGVDPSAFQIV
;
A
#
# COMPACT_ATOMS: atom_id res chain seq x y z
N MET A 1 -20.99 -1.76 17.45
CA MET A 1 -20.66 -3.10 16.92
C MET A 1 -20.03 -3.92 18.04
N SER A 2 -20.42 -5.17 18.16
CA SER A 2 -19.76 -6.18 19.01
C SER A 2 -18.73 -6.97 18.21
N TRP A 3 -17.94 -7.81 18.89
CA TRP A 3 -17.05 -8.78 18.22
C TRP A 3 -17.83 -9.78 17.35
N ASP A 4 -19.04 -10.16 17.78
CA ASP A 4 -19.89 -11.07 17.02
C ASP A 4 -20.27 -10.47 15.65
N ASP A 5 -20.54 -9.17 15.58
CA ASP A 5 -20.87 -8.49 14.31
C ASP A 5 -19.72 -8.63 13.29
N PHE A 6 -18.47 -8.50 13.75
CA PHE A 6 -17.28 -8.67 12.90
C PHE A 6 -17.05 -10.11 12.45
N GLU A 7 -17.31 -11.08 13.34
CA GLU A 7 -17.17 -12.51 13.02
C GLU A 7 -18.23 -12.95 12.00
N HIS A 8 -19.49 -12.55 12.18
CA HIS A 8 -20.56 -12.84 11.22
C HIS A 8 -20.34 -12.19 9.85
N ALA A 9 -19.70 -11.01 9.81
CA ALA A 9 -19.36 -10.32 8.58
C ALA A 9 -18.11 -10.91 7.87
N GLY A 10 -17.42 -11.89 8.48
CA GLY A 10 -16.20 -12.47 7.91
C GLY A 10 -15.03 -11.48 7.84
N MET A 11 -15.06 -10.40 8.61
CA MET A 11 -14.10 -9.29 8.54
C MET A 11 -12.79 -9.57 9.29
N LEU A 12 -12.76 -10.61 10.12
CA LEU A 12 -11.57 -11.05 10.85
C LEU A 12 -10.99 -12.28 10.15
N SER A 13 -10.13 -12.04 9.14
CA SER A 13 -9.39 -13.14 8.52
C SER A 13 -8.57 -13.89 9.57
N GLN A 14 -8.32 -15.18 9.34
CA GLN A 14 -7.56 -16.02 10.25
C GLN A 14 -6.20 -15.39 10.60
N LEU A 15 -5.53 -14.77 9.63
CA LEU A 15 -4.22 -14.14 9.80
C LEU A 15 -4.27 -12.95 10.79
N TYR A 16 -5.26 -12.08 10.68
CA TYR A 16 -5.38 -10.93 11.59
C TYR A 16 -5.71 -11.36 13.02
N ARG A 17 -6.55 -12.40 13.17
CA ARG A 17 -6.87 -12.97 14.48
C ARG A 17 -5.64 -13.60 15.13
N GLU A 18 -4.86 -14.38 14.38
CA GLU A 18 -3.63 -14.99 14.88
C GLU A 18 -2.59 -13.94 15.31
N ALA A 19 -2.40 -12.88 14.53
CA ALA A 19 -1.51 -11.79 14.90
C ALA A 19 -1.97 -11.07 16.18
N PHE A 20 -3.28 -10.84 16.32
CA PHE A 20 -3.84 -10.21 17.51
C PHE A 20 -3.73 -11.11 18.76
N ASP A 21 -3.97 -12.41 18.62
CA ASP A 21 -3.78 -13.38 19.70
C ASP A 21 -2.32 -13.42 20.19
N ILE A 22 -1.35 -13.37 19.25
CA ILE A 22 0.07 -13.29 19.59
C ILE A 22 0.37 -12.00 20.34
N PHE A 23 -0.16 -10.85 19.87
CA PHE A 23 -0.02 -9.56 20.55
C PHE A 23 -0.53 -9.62 22.00
N LEU A 24 -1.77 -10.05 22.20
CA LEU A 24 -2.37 -10.17 23.53
C LEU A 24 -1.56 -11.11 24.44
N LYS A 25 -1.09 -12.24 23.90
CA LYS A 25 -0.28 -13.21 24.64
C LYS A 25 1.09 -12.64 25.04
N ILE A 26 1.76 -11.89 24.17
CA ILE A 26 3.04 -11.26 24.53
C ILE A 26 2.82 -10.23 25.64
N LEU A 27 1.80 -9.39 25.50
CA LEU A 27 1.51 -8.31 26.44
C LEU A 27 0.86 -8.78 27.76
N ASP A 28 0.42 -10.04 27.83
CA ASP A 28 -0.34 -10.61 28.96
C ASP A 28 -1.64 -9.83 29.24
N THR A 29 -2.33 -9.47 28.14
CA THR A 29 -3.56 -8.67 28.16
C THR A 29 -4.76 -9.55 27.79
N PRO A 30 -5.90 -9.46 28.50
CA PRO A 30 -7.10 -10.20 28.13
C PRO A 30 -7.69 -9.71 26.80
N TRP A 31 -8.57 -10.52 26.22
CA TRP A 31 -9.34 -10.11 25.05
C TRP A 31 -10.17 -8.85 25.36
N PRO A 32 -10.10 -7.79 24.54
CA PRO A 32 -10.81 -6.54 24.77
C PRO A 32 -12.33 -6.71 24.73
N GLY A 33 -13.04 -5.95 25.56
CA GLY A 33 -14.51 -6.03 25.63
C GLY A 33 -15.21 -5.55 24.37
N THR A 34 -14.59 -4.64 23.60
CA THR A 34 -15.17 -4.07 22.37
C THR A 34 -14.12 -3.89 21.28
N PRO A 35 -14.52 -3.83 19.99
CA PRO A 35 -13.61 -3.50 18.88
C PRO A 35 -12.99 -2.08 18.94
N GLU A 36 -13.56 -1.19 19.74
CA GLU A 36 -13.11 0.21 19.93
C GLU A 36 -12.23 0.38 21.18
N ASP A 37 -11.79 -0.73 21.77
CA ASP A 37 -10.93 -0.73 22.95
C ASP A 37 -9.52 -0.21 22.63
N SER A 38 -8.87 0.44 23.60
CA SER A 38 -7.51 0.96 23.46
C SER A 38 -6.48 -0.10 23.08
N VAL A 39 -6.69 -1.34 23.51
CA VAL A 39 -5.83 -2.47 23.17
C VAL A 39 -5.86 -2.75 21.66
N VAL A 40 -7.04 -2.62 21.03
CA VAL A 40 -7.19 -2.75 19.57
C VAL A 40 -6.51 -1.59 18.86
N GLY A 41 -6.69 -0.36 19.37
CA GLY A 41 -6.03 0.83 18.84
C GLY A 41 -4.50 0.71 18.83
N LEU A 42 -3.93 0.24 19.95
CA LEU A 42 -2.49 0.01 20.06
C LEU A 42 -2.01 -1.11 19.12
N PHE A 43 -2.76 -2.22 19.01
CA PHE A 43 -2.42 -3.30 18.09
C PHE A 43 -2.33 -2.80 16.64
N LEU A 44 -3.33 -2.05 16.17
CA LEU A 44 -3.33 -1.50 14.81
C LEU A 44 -2.16 -0.53 14.58
N LEU A 45 -1.81 0.28 15.58
CA LEU A 45 -0.63 1.13 15.52
C LEU A 45 0.65 0.29 15.41
N VAL A 46 0.80 -0.77 16.21
CA VAL A 46 1.96 -1.67 16.12
C VAL A 46 2.05 -2.31 14.73
N CYS A 47 0.93 -2.71 14.13
CA CYS A 47 0.89 -3.18 12.75
C CYS A 47 1.35 -2.10 11.76
N ASP A 48 0.84 -0.87 11.85
CA ASP A 48 1.26 0.24 10.98
C ASP A 48 2.77 0.50 11.08
N LEU A 49 3.31 0.57 12.30
CA LEU A 49 4.73 0.75 12.53
C LEU A 49 5.55 -0.40 11.93
N ALA A 50 5.10 -1.66 12.10
CA ALA A 50 5.80 -2.85 11.65
C ALA A 50 5.85 -3.00 10.12
N ILE A 51 4.76 -2.67 9.41
CA ILE A 51 4.70 -2.79 7.94
C ILE A 51 5.31 -1.59 7.20
N ASN A 52 5.55 -0.47 7.90
CA ASN A 52 6.18 0.73 7.33
C ASN A 52 7.61 0.92 7.87
N PRO A 53 8.61 0.17 7.38
CA PRO A 53 9.99 0.38 7.76
C PRO A 53 10.55 1.66 7.15
N THR A 54 11.54 2.22 7.84
CA THR A 54 12.17 3.49 7.44
C THR A 54 13.64 3.33 7.08
N ASP A 55 14.23 2.19 7.41
CA ASP A 55 15.63 1.88 7.11
C ASP A 55 15.76 1.50 5.64
N GLY A 56 16.67 2.16 4.93
CA GLY A 56 16.95 1.91 3.52
C GLY A 56 15.98 2.60 2.55
N PHE A 57 14.80 2.98 3.03
CA PHE A 57 13.89 3.86 2.32
C PHE A 57 12.87 4.51 3.28
N PRO A 58 12.68 5.85 3.29
CA PRO A 58 13.40 6.86 2.51
C PRO A 58 14.71 7.32 3.16
N PHE A 59 15.12 6.73 4.29
CA PHE A 59 16.36 7.07 4.97
C PHE A 59 17.49 6.10 4.61
N ASP A 60 18.72 6.55 4.82
CA ASP A 60 19.89 5.71 4.61
C ASP A 60 19.92 4.57 5.62
N LEU A 61 20.54 3.45 5.22
CA LEU A 61 20.80 2.35 6.12
C LEU A 61 21.83 2.75 7.17
N TYR A 62 21.43 2.71 8.43
CA TYR A 62 22.34 2.99 9.54
C TYR A 62 23.27 1.80 9.82
N HIS A 63 22.75 0.57 9.76
CA HIS A 63 23.51 -0.64 10.10
C HIS A 63 23.13 -1.83 9.21
N PHE A 64 23.97 -2.10 8.20
CA PHE A 64 23.73 -3.15 7.19
C PHE A 64 23.49 -4.56 7.76
N PRO A 65 24.27 -5.06 8.75
CA PRO A 65 24.07 -6.42 9.25
C PRO A 65 22.71 -6.64 9.94
N SER A 66 22.07 -5.58 10.44
CA SER A 66 20.75 -5.68 11.07
C SER A 66 19.60 -5.32 10.14
N PHE A 67 19.87 -5.00 8.87
CA PHE A 67 18.86 -4.51 7.94
C PHE A 67 17.67 -5.46 7.82
N VAL A 68 17.91 -6.76 7.67
CA VAL A 68 16.83 -7.76 7.57
C VAL A 68 15.90 -7.69 8.79
N PHE A 69 16.46 -7.51 9.98
CA PHE A 69 15.67 -7.38 11.21
C PHE A 69 14.92 -6.05 11.30
N SER A 70 15.46 -4.98 10.72
CA SER A 70 14.85 -3.65 10.76
C SER A 70 13.81 -3.39 9.67
N VAL A 71 13.67 -4.30 8.69
CA VAL A 71 12.63 -4.21 7.64
C VAL A 71 11.65 -5.38 7.60
N ASP A 72 11.97 -6.54 8.18
CA ASP A 72 11.03 -7.65 8.23
C ASP A 72 9.83 -7.29 9.14
N PRO A 73 8.59 -7.27 8.61
CA PRO A 73 7.43 -6.81 9.38
C PRO A 73 7.11 -7.73 10.57
N GLY A 74 7.35 -9.04 10.46
CA GLY A 74 7.10 -9.99 11.55
C GLY A 74 8.08 -9.78 12.71
N ILE A 75 9.37 -9.60 12.40
CA ILE A 75 10.41 -9.34 13.41
C ILE A 75 10.16 -7.99 14.10
N ARG A 76 9.86 -6.95 13.33
CA ARG A 76 9.55 -5.62 13.87
C ARG A 76 8.31 -5.66 14.77
N PHE A 77 7.26 -6.35 14.35
CA PHE A 77 6.06 -6.55 15.17
C PHE A 77 6.39 -7.17 16.53
N LEU A 78 7.18 -8.26 16.56
CA LEU A 78 7.61 -8.90 17.80
C LEU A 78 8.47 -7.98 18.66
N MET A 79 9.42 -7.24 18.06
CA MET A 79 10.28 -6.29 18.78
C MET A 79 9.47 -5.15 19.42
N LEU A 80 8.44 -4.67 18.75
CA LEU A 80 7.52 -3.65 19.26
C LEU A 80 6.69 -4.20 20.44
N CYS A 81 6.12 -5.40 20.29
CA CYS A 81 5.36 -6.06 21.37
C CYS A 81 6.22 -6.30 22.62
N GLU A 82 7.43 -6.84 22.44
CA GLU A 82 8.38 -7.07 23.54
C GLU A 82 8.84 -5.74 24.16
N SER A 83 8.96 -4.66 23.38
CA SER A 83 9.29 -3.35 23.92
C SER A 83 8.15 -2.78 24.78
N ILE A 84 6.90 -2.96 24.38
CA ILE A 84 5.73 -2.60 25.22
C ILE A 84 5.79 -3.38 26.54
N LYS A 85 5.88 -4.72 26.46
CA LYS A 85 5.91 -5.59 27.63
C LYS A 85 7.04 -5.28 28.60
N ASN A 86 8.26 -5.12 28.09
CA ASN A 86 9.45 -5.10 28.94
C ASN A 86 9.90 -3.67 29.31
N LYS A 87 9.54 -2.65 28.51
CA LYS A 87 10.01 -1.27 28.72
C LYS A 87 8.90 -0.31 29.15
N ASN A 88 7.68 -0.45 28.64
CA ASN A 88 6.58 0.46 28.99
C ASN A 88 5.19 -0.20 28.90
N PRO A 89 4.83 -1.02 29.91
CA PRO A 89 3.52 -1.71 29.94
C PRO A 89 2.32 -0.75 29.98
N ASN A 90 2.50 0.49 30.42
CA ASN A 90 1.42 1.47 30.50
C ASN A 90 0.89 1.87 29.11
N LEU A 91 1.66 1.63 28.04
CA LEU A 91 1.21 1.92 26.67
C LEU A 91 0.00 1.09 26.25
N VAL A 92 -0.27 -0.06 26.90
CA VAL A 92 -1.40 -0.94 26.56
C VAL A 92 -2.74 -0.19 26.48
N ASN A 93 -2.91 0.84 27.30
CA ASN A 93 -4.12 1.66 27.35
C ASN A 93 -3.87 3.10 26.89
N SER A 94 -2.99 3.33 25.91
CA SER A 94 -2.62 4.69 25.48
C SER A 94 -3.49 5.28 24.38
N ILE A 95 -4.22 4.44 23.61
CA ILE A 95 -5.03 4.90 22.47
C ILE A 95 -6.50 4.97 22.86
N HIS A 96 -7.00 6.16 23.17
CA HIS A 96 -8.41 6.35 23.55
C HIS A 96 -9.16 7.21 22.55
N GLY A 97 -8.53 8.26 22.03
CA GLY A 97 -9.11 9.23 21.12
C GLY A 97 -9.01 8.84 19.65
N TYR A 98 -8.10 7.93 19.30
CA TYR A 98 -7.64 7.66 17.94
C TYR A 98 -7.16 8.93 17.23
N THR A 99 -6.45 9.82 17.95
CA THR A 99 -6.05 11.13 17.43
C THR A 99 -4.65 11.14 16.81
N LYS A 100 -4.35 12.21 16.05
CA LYS A 100 -3.02 12.48 15.53
C LYS A 100 -1.97 12.50 16.63
N GLU A 101 -2.26 13.14 17.75
CA GLU A 101 -1.33 13.30 18.88
C GLU A 101 -1.00 11.94 19.51
N GLU A 102 -2.01 11.08 19.73
CA GLU A 102 -1.80 9.73 20.24
C GLU A 102 -0.95 8.89 19.27
N TYR A 103 -1.20 8.99 17.96
CA TYR A 103 -0.37 8.34 16.94
C TYR A 103 1.09 8.82 17.04
N LEU A 104 1.33 10.13 17.07
CA LEU A 104 2.68 10.71 17.10
C LEU A 104 3.43 10.35 18.37
N GLU A 105 2.79 10.49 19.54
CA GLU A 105 3.42 10.23 20.82
C GLU A 105 3.80 8.75 20.97
N VAL A 106 2.86 7.84 20.71
CA VAL A 106 3.09 6.41 20.90
C VAL A 106 4.05 5.87 19.84
N SER A 107 3.97 6.34 18.58
CA SER A 107 4.91 5.94 17.52
C SER A 107 6.35 6.37 17.84
N GLU A 108 6.57 7.59 18.33
CA GLU A 108 7.90 8.07 18.68
C GLU A 108 8.52 7.22 19.80
N ILE A 109 7.74 6.91 20.85
CA ILE A 109 8.20 6.06 21.96
C ILE A 109 8.58 4.67 21.46
N LEU A 110 7.70 4.03 20.68
CA LEU A 110 7.88 2.66 20.21
C LEU A 110 9.02 2.52 19.20
N CYS A 111 9.09 3.41 18.22
CA CYS A 111 10.19 3.45 17.25
C CYS A 111 11.52 3.74 17.93
N GLY A 112 11.53 4.61 18.95
CA GLY A 112 12.71 4.86 19.79
C GLY A 112 13.22 3.59 20.47
N TYR A 113 12.32 2.71 20.97
CA TYR A 113 12.71 1.46 21.61
C TYR A 113 13.37 0.45 20.67
N ILE A 114 13.05 0.49 19.38
CA ILE A 114 13.65 -0.38 18.35
C ILE A 114 14.69 0.37 17.49
N SER A 115 15.04 1.60 17.86
CA SER A 115 16.07 2.43 17.21
C SER A 115 15.81 2.70 15.72
N CYS A 116 14.56 2.91 15.32
CA CYS A 116 14.20 3.30 13.95
C CYS A 116 13.53 4.68 13.92
N LYS A 117 13.41 5.27 12.72
CA LYS A 117 12.58 6.46 12.51
C LYS A 117 11.10 6.07 12.49
N THR A 118 10.23 7.03 12.78
CA THR A 118 8.78 6.80 12.72
C THR A 118 8.30 6.83 11.26
N PRO A 119 7.21 6.12 10.92
CA PRO A 119 6.57 6.28 9.62
C PRO A 119 6.16 7.74 9.35
N TYR A 120 5.83 8.52 10.39
CA TYR A 120 5.56 9.95 10.24
C TYR A 120 6.76 10.73 9.68
N SER A 121 7.96 10.51 10.23
CA SER A 121 9.18 11.13 9.69
C SER A 121 9.48 10.69 8.26
N ALA A 122 9.15 9.45 7.90
CA ALA A 122 9.26 8.99 6.52
C ALA A 122 8.28 9.72 5.60
N SER A 123 7.02 9.86 6.02
CA SER A 123 5.98 10.61 5.28
C SER A 123 6.37 12.08 5.10
N GLU A 124 6.96 12.71 6.11
CA GLU A 124 7.51 14.08 6.02
C GLU A 124 8.57 14.19 4.91
N LYS A 125 9.60 13.34 4.96
CA LYS A 125 10.68 13.34 3.96
C LYS A 125 10.17 13.08 2.54
N LEU A 126 9.21 12.18 2.39
CA LEU A 126 8.61 11.86 1.09
C LEU A 126 7.70 12.98 0.59
N SER A 127 7.02 13.70 1.49
CA SER A 127 6.25 14.91 1.15
C SER A 127 7.15 16.04 0.66
N ASP A 128 8.34 16.17 1.23
CA ASP A 128 9.36 17.10 0.76
C ASP A 128 9.80 16.73 -0.67
N TRP A 129 10.07 15.45 -0.95
CA TRP A 129 10.42 14.98 -2.30
C TRP A 129 9.34 15.31 -3.33
N ALA A 130 8.07 15.04 -3.00
CA ALA A 130 6.92 15.39 -3.84
C ALA A 130 6.91 16.89 -4.19
N SER A 131 7.30 17.74 -3.24
CA SER A 131 7.34 19.19 -3.39
C SER A 131 8.64 19.73 -3.99
N THR A 132 9.63 18.90 -4.30
CA THR A 132 10.97 19.32 -4.74
C THR A 132 11.45 18.49 -5.93
N ASN A 133 11.96 17.28 -5.67
CA ASN A 133 12.58 16.39 -6.64
C ASN A 133 11.58 15.69 -7.57
N CYS A 134 10.32 15.58 -7.15
CA CYS A 134 9.29 14.81 -7.85
C CYS A 134 8.14 15.68 -8.37
N LYS A 135 8.32 16.99 -8.50
CA LYS A 135 7.25 17.92 -8.94
C LYS A 135 6.59 17.51 -10.24
N GLU A 136 7.39 17.22 -11.26
CA GLU A 136 6.89 16.77 -12.58
C GLU A 136 6.04 15.51 -12.44
N LEU A 137 6.49 14.55 -11.63
CA LEU A 137 5.73 13.33 -11.37
C LEU A 137 4.41 13.59 -10.64
N MET A 138 4.39 14.57 -9.72
CA MET A 138 3.16 14.98 -9.05
C MET A 138 2.20 15.73 -9.98
N GLU A 139 2.72 16.47 -10.97
CA GLU A 139 1.91 17.07 -12.03
C GLU A 139 1.27 15.99 -12.92
N GLU A 140 2.01 14.94 -13.27
CA GLU A 140 1.48 13.76 -13.99
C GLU A 140 0.37 13.05 -13.18
N ASP A 141 0.52 12.89 -11.86
CA ASP A 141 -0.52 12.32 -10.98
C ASP A 141 -1.78 13.20 -10.95
N ASN A 142 -1.61 14.52 -10.91
CA ASN A 142 -2.72 15.46 -10.92
C ASN A 142 -3.54 15.35 -12.23
N SER A 143 -2.86 15.41 -13.38
CA SER A 143 -3.51 15.37 -14.71
C SER A 143 -3.88 13.96 -15.18
N PHE A 144 -3.29 12.93 -14.58
CA PHE A 144 -3.31 11.54 -15.06
C PHE A 144 -2.69 11.36 -16.44
N GLU A 145 -1.81 12.27 -16.86
CA GLU A 145 -1.07 12.23 -18.11
C GLU A 145 0.40 11.89 -17.82
N PHE A 146 0.70 10.61 -17.73
CA PHE A 146 2.05 10.13 -17.43
C PHE A 146 2.90 10.02 -18.70
N GLY A 147 4.19 10.33 -18.56
CA GLY A 147 5.19 9.99 -19.57
C GLY A 147 5.19 8.48 -19.89
N SER A 148 5.38 8.15 -21.17
CA SER A 148 5.32 6.76 -21.63
C SER A 148 6.45 5.87 -21.10
N GLU A 149 7.58 6.46 -20.67
CA GLU A 149 8.74 5.72 -20.18
C GLU A 149 8.49 5.13 -18.78
N ASN A 150 8.60 3.80 -18.65
CA ASN A 150 8.48 3.10 -17.37
C ASN A 150 7.20 3.47 -16.57
N LEU A 151 6.10 3.71 -17.29
CA LEU A 151 4.88 4.31 -16.76
C LEU A 151 4.34 3.62 -15.50
N PRO A 152 4.33 2.27 -15.36
CA PRO A 152 3.87 1.62 -14.13
C PRO A 152 4.64 2.07 -12.89
N VAL A 153 5.96 2.22 -12.98
CA VAL A 153 6.78 2.67 -11.84
C VAL A 153 6.46 4.12 -11.51
N ARG A 154 6.35 4.99 -12.53
CA ARG A 154 5.99 6.40 -12.36
C ARG A 154 4.63 6.54 -11.68
N LEU A 155 3.60 5.89 -12.23
CA LEU A 155 2.24 5.92 -11.69
C LEU A 155 2.23 5.45 -10.24
N LEU A 156 2.71 4.23 -9.96
CA LEU A 156 2.69 3.67 -8.61
C LEU A 156 3.48 4.52 -7.61
N PHE A 157 4.63 5.06 -8.01
CA PHE A 157 5.43 5.92 -7.14
C PHE A 157 4.76 7.27 -6.88
N ALA A 158 4.11 7.88 -7.88
CA ALA A 158 3.36 9.12 -7.70
C ALA A 158 2.17 8.93 -6.75
N ARG A 159 1.44 7.81 -6.90
CA ARG A 159 0.37 7.43 -5.96
C ARG A 159 0.90 7.21 -4.55
N PHE A 160 2.05 6.55 -4.41
CA PHE A 160 2.71 6.38 -3.13
C PHE A 160 3.10 7.73 -2.50
N LEU A 161 3.68 8.66 -3.28
CA LEU A 161 4.00 10.00 -2.78
C LEU A 161 2.75 10.75 -2.32
N ARG A 162 1.65 10.69 -3.08
CA ARG A 162 0.35 11.26 -2.68
C ARG A 162 -0.11 10.69 -1.34
N PHE A 163 -0.07 9.37 -1.20
CA PHE A 163 -0.43 8.68 0.04
C PHE A 163 0.42 9.16 1.22
N GLN A 164 1.72 9.37 1.01
CA GLN A 164 2.61 9.87 2.06
C GLN A 164 2.32 11.33 2.43
N GLN A 165 1.96 12.19 1.47
CA GLN A 165 1.53 13.56 1.75
C GLN A 165 0.29 13.59 2.64
N ASP A 166 -0.72 12.80 2.29
CA ASP A 166 -1.96 12.76 3.06
C ASP A 166 -1.77 12.07 4.41
N LYS A 167 -0.95 11.02 4.49
CA LYS A 167 -0.57 10.35 5.75
C LYS A 167 0.24 11.25 6.67
N PHE A 168 1.08 12.14 6.14
CA PHE A 168 1.77 13.14 6.96
C PHE A 168 0.78 14.14 7.59
N ILE A 169 -0.25 14.54 6.86
CA ILE A 169 -1.25 15.49 7.36
C ILE A 169 -2.19 14.80 8.36
N THR A 170 -2.66 13.60 8.06
CA THR A 170 -3.73 12.88 8.78
C THR A 170 -3.34 11.42 9.13
N PRO A 171 -2.23 11.19 9.86
CA PRO A 171 -1.75 9.82 10.11
C PRO A 171 -2.75 8.93 10.83
N GLU A 172 -3.60 9.51 11.68
CA GLU A 172 -4.67 8.83 12.41
C GLU A 172 -5.73 8.21 11.50
N PHE A 173 -6.01 8.83 10.35
CA PHE A 173 -6.92 8.28 9.35
C PHE A 173 -6.36 7.00 8.74
N PHE A 174 -5.07 6.99 8.40
CA PHE A 174 -4.42 5.86 7.75
C PHE A 174 -4.07 4.73 8.74
N CYS A 175 -3.86 5.05 10.02
CA CYS A 175 -3.63 4.06 11.06
C CYS A 175 -4.95 3.40 11.51
N TRP A 176 -6.02 4.17 11.65
CA TRP A 176 -7.32 3.70 12.16
C TRP A 176 -8.49 4.07 11.23
N PRO A 177 -8.46 3.62 9.95
CA PRO A 177 -9.46 4.04 8.96
C PRO A 177 -10.88 3.64 9.36
N GLY A 178 -11.06 2.52 10.05
CA GLY A 178 -12.38 2.07 10.52
C GLY A 178 -13.04 3.03 11.53
N ILE A 179 -12.25 3.71 12.36
CA ILE A 179 -12.76 4.68 13.34
C ILE A 179 -13.12 6.00 12.65
N TRP A 180 -12.31 6.42 11.68
CA TRP A 180 -12.48 7.68 10.98
C TRP A 180 -13.45 7.62 9.79
N SER A 181 -13.84 6.42 9.35
CA SER A 181 -14.81 6.22 8.26
C SER A 181 -16.25 6.03 8.72
N VAL A 182 -16.53 6.10 10.03
CA VAL A 182 -17.88 5.97 10.61
C VAL A 182 -18.32 7.27 11.29
N GLY A 183 -19.55 7.72 10.99
CA GLY A 183 -20.05 9.05 11.37
C GLY A 183 -20.09 9.34 12.88
N GLU A 184 -19.96 10.65 13.19
CA GLU A 184 -20.07 11.32 14.50
C GLU A 184 -18.98 11.08 15.56
N ARG A 185 -17.82 10.49 15.23
CA ARG A 185 -16.80 10.23 16.26
C ARG A 185 -15.48 10.98 16.06
N LYS A 186 -15.28 11.90 17.02
CA LYS A 186 -14.04 12.50 17.52
C LYS A 186 -13.38 13.56 16.63
N ALA A 187 -12.85 14.57 17.32
CA ALA A 187 -12.32 15.79 16.74
C ALA A 187 -11.06 15.48 15.92
N GLY A 188 -11.02 15.93 14.65
CA GLY A 188 -9.81 15.86 13.83
C GLY A 188 -10.10 16.04 12.33
N ILE A 189 -10.97 15.18 11.78
CA ILE A 189 -11.28 15.13 10.35
C ILE A 189 -12.80 15.12 10.15
N SER A 190 -13.30 15.92 9.21
CA SER A 190 -14.73 15.92 8.86
C SER A 190 -15.09 14.66 8.07
N LEU A 191 -16.36 14.22 8.09
CA LEU A 191 -16.80 13.09 7.25
C LEU A 191 -16.56 13.37 5.76
N GLU A 192 -16.66 14.64 5.34
CA GLU A 192 -16.36 15.05 3.98
C GLU A 192 -14.88 14.83 3.65
N ASN A 193 -13.98 15.29 4.52
CA ASN A 193 -12.55 15.09 4.35
C ASN A 193 -12.18 13.59 4.37
N ALA A 194 -12.81 12.78 5.23
CA ALA A 194 -12.59 11.34 5.26
C ALA A 194 -13.02 10.66 3.94
N ARG A 195 -14.14 11.11 3.36
CA ARG A 195 -14.60 10.66 2.05
C ARG A 195 -13.65 11.11 0.93
N GLU A 196 -13.19 12.36 0.97
CA GLU A 196 -12.19 12.87 0.02
C GLU A 196 -10.90 12.04 0.07
N LEU A 197 -10.39 11.74 1.27
CA LEU A 197 -9.21 10.87 1.45
C LEU A 197 -9.46 9.45 0.92
N PHE A 198 -10.62 8.86 1.21
CA PHE A 198 -10.96 7.54 0.70
C PHE A 198 -11.03 7.51 -0.84
N GLU A 199 -11.71 8.47 -1.45
CA GLU A 199 -11.80 8.61 -2.92
C GLU A 199 -10.45 8.90 -3.55
N ALA A 200 -9.61 9.69 -2.88
CA ALA A 200 -8.26 10.00 -3.31
C ALA A 200 -7.35 8.78 -3.28
N HIS A 201 -7.59 7.76 -2.44
CA HIS A 201 -6.71 6.58 -2.28
C HIS A 201 -7.32 5.25 -2.73
N LYS A 202 -8.46 5.30 -3.43
CA LYS A 202 -9.08 4.09 -3.99
C LYS A 202 -8.18 3.40 -5.02
N ALA A 203 -8.46 2.12 -5.26
CA ALA A 203 -7.80 1.35 -6.31
C ALA A 203 -7.95 2.04 -7.68
N LEU A 204 -6.85 2.12 -8.43
CA LEU A 204 -6.85 2.75 -9.75
C LEU A 204 -7.63 1.93 -10.78
N PHE A 205 -7.51 0.60 -10.68
CA PHE A 205 -8.09 -0.37 -11.59
C PHE A 205 -8.77 -1.45 -10.76
N CYS A 206 -9.98 -1.85 -11.18
CA CYS A 206 -10.84 -2.76 -10.43
C CYS A 206 -11.41 -3.84 -11.34
N ASP A 207 -11.67 -5.01 -10.76
CA ASP A 207 -12.36 -6.10 -11.46
C ASP A 207 -13.82 -5.73 -11.70
N GLY A 208 -14.25 -5.90 -12.94
CA GLY A 208 -15.66 -5.86 -13.33
C GLY A 208 -16.38 -7.17 -12.99
N LEU A 209 -17.70 -7.14 -13.05
CA LEU A 209 -18.54 -8.33 -12.82
C LEU A 209 -18.30 -9.44 -13.86
N ASP A 210 -17.75 -9.09 -15.02
CA ASP A 210 -17.34 -10.00 -16.08
C ASP A 210 -15.93 -10.58 -15.88
N GLY A 211 -15.22 -10.17 -14.83
CA GLY A 211 -13.84 -10.58 -14.55
C GLY A 211 -12.78 -9.84 -15.36
N ASP A 212 -13.17 -8.85 -16.17
CA ASP A 212 -12.24 -7.95 -16.86
C ASP A 212 -11.81 -6.82 -15.93
N ILE A 213 -10.65 -6.21 -16.19
CA ILE A 213 -10.15 -5.10 -15.38
C ILE A 213 -10.53 -3.76 -16.03
N TYR A 214 -11.00 -2.81 -15.22
CA TYR A 214 -11.45 -1.48 -15.67
C TYR A 214 -10.79 -0.37 -14.88
N PRO A 215 -10.56 0.82 -15.48
CA PRO A 215 -10.17 1.98 -14.72
C PRO A 215 -11.30 2.49 -13.81
N SER A 216 -10.92 2.91 -12.60
CA SER A 216 -11.81 3.65 -11.71
C SER A 216 -12.15 5.02 -12.27
N THR A 217 -13.35 5.52 -11.93
CA THR A 217 -13.79 6.87 -12.30
C THR A 217 -13.29 7.89 -11.29
N PHE A 218 -12.72 9.01 -11.75
CA PHE A 218 -12.26 10.09 -10.88
C PHE A 218 -13.07 11.35 -11.19
N PRO A 219 -13.70 12.01 -10.18
CA PRO A 219 -14.55 13.18 -10.41
C PRO A 219 -13.77 14.40 -10.91
N ASP A 220 -12.47 14.44 -10.64
CA ASP A 220 -11.55 15.54 -10.88
C ASP A 220 -10.60 15.31 -12.06
N LYS A 221 -10.73 14.19 -12.79
CA LYS A 221 -9.82 13.83 -13.89
C LYS A 221 -10.54 13.63 -15.21
N ASP A 222 -9.83 13.90 -16.30
CA ASP A 222 -10.32 13.64 -17.64
C ASP A 222 -10.39 12.13 -17.92
N GLU A 223 -11.56 11.66 -18.36
CA GLU A 223 -11.82 10.24 -18.62
C GLU A 223 -10.87 9.65 -19.68
N LYS A 224 -10.49 10.45 -20.69
CA LYS A 224 -9.60 10.00 -21.75
C LYS A 224 -8.17 9.86 -21.23
N SER A 225 -7.69 10.79 -20.41
CA SER A 225 -6.37 10.67 -19.76
C SER A 225 -6.31 9.45 -18.83
N VAL A 226 -7.38 9.19 -18.07
CA VAL A 226 -7.52 7.96 -17.25
C VAL A 226 -7.45 6.70 -18.10
N GLN A 227 -8.21 6.64 -19.20
CA GLN A 227 -8.22 5.48 -20.10
C GLN A 227 -6.86 5.27 -20.80
N ASN A 228 -6.18 6.34 -21.19
CA ASN A 228 -4.86 6.27 -21.83
C ASN A 228 -3.81 5.73 -20.86
N THR A 229 -3.82 6.21 -19.61
CA THR A 229 -2.92 5.72 -18.55
C THR A 229 -3.20 4.26 -18.21
N PHE A 230 -4.47 3.85 -18.12
CA PHE A 230 -4.86 2.44 -17.97
C PHE A 230 -4.31 1.55 -19.09
N ASN A 231 -4.55 1.95 -20.36
CA ASN A 231 -4.10 1.18 -21.52
C ASN A 231 -2.57 1.06 -21.52
N SER A 232 -1.88 2.16 -21.23
CA SER A 232 -0.42 2.21 -21.20
C SER A 232 0.17 1.40 -20.03
N PHE A 233 -0.50 1.40 -18.88
CA PHE A 233 -0.09 0.60 -17.73
C PHE A 233 -0.10 -0.89 -18.07
N TYR A 234 -1.20 -1.40 -18.62
CA TYR A 234 -1.30 -2.81 -18.96
C TYR A 234 -0.48 -3.19 -20.18
N PHE A 235 -0.27 -2.26 -21.12
CA PHE A 235 0.77 -2.40 -22.14
C PHE A 235 2.11 -2.70 -21.46
N TRP A 236 2.61 -1.85 -20.58
CA TRP A 236 3.89 -2.09 -19.92
C TRP A 236 3.96 -3.39 -19.11
N ASN A 237 2.87 -3.81 -18.45
CA ASN A 237 2.82 -5.10 -17.76
C ASN A 237 3.05 -6.28 -18.72
N MET A 238 2.40 -6.27 -19.88
CA MET A 238 2.64 -7.28 -20.92
C MET A 238 4.08 -7.21 -21.45
N THR A 239 4.63 -6.01 -21.65
CA THR A 239 6.05 -5.86 -22.04
C THR A 239 6.96 -6.49 -20.99
N TYR A 240 6.80 -6.16 -19.70
CA TYR A 240 7.66 -6.68 -18.64
C TYR A 240 7.61 -8.20 -18.52
N ASP A 241 6.41 -8.79 -18.63
CA ASP A 241 6.26 -10.23 -18.61
C ASP A 241 7.00 -10.88 -19.80
N MET A 242 6.78 -10.39 -21.02
CA MET A 242 7.46 -10.88 -22.22
C MET A 242 8.98 -10.70 -22.13
N THR A 243 9.45 -9.57 -21.61
CA THR A 243 10.88 -9.35 -21.39
C THR A 243 11.44 -10.34 -20.37
N ARG A 244 10.75 -10.57 -19.25
CA ARG A 244 11.14 -11.56 -18.25
C ARG A 244 11.19 -12.97 -18.85
N GLN A 245 10.20 -13.35 -19.66
CA GLN A 245 10.22 -14.62 -20.39
C GLN A 245 11.47 -14.72 -21.26
N TRP A 246 11.77 -13.67 -22.04
CA TRP A 246 12.93 -13.65 -22.93
C TRP A 246 14.28 -13.80 -22.22
N ILE A 247 14.47 -13.14 -21.08
CA ILE A 247 15.79 -13.07 -20.42
C ILE A 247 16.03 -14.11 -19.32
N ILE A 248 14.96 -14.71 -18.77
CA ILE A 248 15.07 -15.57 -17.57
C ILE A 248 14.45 -16.96 -17.78
N GLN A 249 13.43 -17.10 -18.63
CA GLN A 249 12.68 -18.36 -18.73
C GLN A 249 13.20 -19.22 -19.88
N ASP A 250 13.28 -20.52 -19.63
CA ASP A 250 13.51 -21.50 -20.68
C ASP A 250 12.19 -21.80 -21.40
N GLY A 251 12.23 -21.96 -22.72
CA GLY A 251 11.08 -22.38 -23.52
C GLY A 251 10.57 -21.33 -24.51
N GLU A 252 9.41 -21.62 -25.10
CA GLU A 252 8.73 -20.70 -26.01
C GLU A 252 8.01 -19.60 -25.23
N PHE A 253 7.76 -18.46 -25.88
CA PHE A 253 6.95 -17.40 -25.28
C PHE A 253 5.51 -17.85 -25.05
N GLU A 254 5.01 -17.61 -23.84
CA GLU A 254 3.62 -17.80 -23.45
C GLU A 254 2.83 -16.49 -23.57
N TYR A 255 1.67 -16.57 -24.22
CA TYR A 255 0.78 -15.41 -24.47
C TYR A 255 -0.50 -15.47 -23.63
N ASN A 256 -0.38 -15.87 -22.37
CA ASN A 256 -1.54 -16.05 -21.49
C ASN A 256 -1.94 -14.75 -20.78
N PHE A 257 -2.68 -13.89 -21.50
CA PHE A 257 -3.18 -12.60 -20.97
C PHE A 257 -4.72 -12.58 -20.83
N SER A 258 -5.35 -13.74 -20.62
CA SER A 258 -6.80 -13.83 -20.41
C SER A 258 -7.27 -13.20 -19.08
N TRP A 259 -6.33 -12.96 -18.16
CA TRP A 259 -6.57 -12.24 -16.91
C TRP A 259 -6.79 -10.73 -17.13
N LEU A 260 -6.33 -10.19 -18.27
CA LEU A 260 -6.50 -8.77 -18.60
C LEU A 260 -7.84 -8.51 -19.28
N THR A 261 -8.27 -9.42 -20.16
CA THR A 261 -9.55 -9.31 -20.84
C THR A 261 -10.04 -10.65 -21.37
N SER A 262 -11.34 -10.87 -21.19
CA SER A 262 -12.11 -11.98 -21.74
C SER A 262 -12.79 -11.63 -23.09
N LYS A 263 -12.75 -10.35 -23.49
CA LYS A 263 -13.50 -9.83 -24.65
C LYS A 263 -12.89 -10.17 -26.00
N PHE A 264 -11.57 -10.42 -26.04
CA PHE A 264 -10.84 -10.68 -27.27
C PHE A 264 -10.41 -12.15 -27.36
N PRO A 265 -10.48 -12.77 -28.55
CA PRO A 265 -9.99 -14.12 -28.73
C PRO A 265 -8.48 -14.19 -28.52
N LYS A 266 -7.98 -15.32 -27.99
CA LYS A 266 -6.56 -15.54 -27.69
C LYS A 266 -5.62 -15.20 -28.86
N SER A 267 -6.05 -15.46 -30.09
CA SER A 267 -5.27 -15.15 -31.31
C SER A 267 -5.05 -13.65 -31.51
N GLU A 268 -6.05 -12.83 -31.19
CA GLU A 268 -5.96 -11.38 -31.31
C GLU A 268 -5.04 -10.80 -30.22
N VAL A 269 -5.21 -11.27 -28.98
CA VAL A 269 -4.33 -10.92 -27.85
C VAL A 269 -2.88 -11.30 -28.17
N THR A 270 -2.64 -12.52 -28.67
CA THR A 270 -1.30 -12.97 -29.08
C THR A 270 -0.70 -12.06 -30.15
N THR A 271 -1.50 -11.67 -31.15
CA THR A 271 -1.04 -10.78 -32.22
C THR A 271 -0.68 -9.40 -31.68
N SER A 272 -1.52 -8.86 -30.80
CA SER A 272 -1.28 -7.56 -30.15
C SER A 272 0.02 -7.56 -29.34
N VAL A 273 0.22 -8.57 -28.49
CA VAL A 273 1.43 -8.71 -27.66
C VAL A 273 2.70 -8.84 -28.51
N ARG A 274 2.65 -9.61 -29.61
CA ARG A 274 3.79 -9.73 -30.54
C ARG A 274 4.13 -8.42 -31.23
N ASN A 275 3.11 -7.69 -31.70
CA ASN A 275 3.32 -6.38 -32.32
C ASN A 275 3.93 -5.41 -31.32
N GLN A 276 3.40 -5.36 -30.10
CA GLN A 276 3.93 -4.57 -29.02
C GLN A 276 5.40 -4.90 -28.70
N PHE A 277 5.75 -6.19 -28.56
CA PHE A 277 7.13 -6.60 -28.32
C PHE A 277 8.04 -6.14 -29.45
N ARG A 278 7.57 -6.24 -30.70
CA ARG A 278 8.29 -5.74 -31.88
C ARG A 278 8.43 -4.23 -31.87
N ASP A 279 7.42 -3.48 -31.44
CA ASP A 279 7.47 -2.02 -31.36
C ASP A 279 8.51 -1.56 -30.34
N VAL A 280 8.68 -2.30 -29.23
CA VAL A 280 9.66 -2.00 -28.18
C VAL A 280 11.07 -2.45 -28.56
N TYR A 281 11.23 -3.65 -29.12
CA TYR A 281 12.55 -4.29 -29.30
C TYR A 281 13.02 -4.40 -30.76
N GLY A 282 12.17 -4.06 -31.73
CA GLY A 282 12.46 -4.16 -33.16
C GLY A 282 12.47 -5.59 -33.73
N VAL A 283 12.13 -6.59 -32.92
CA VAL A 283 12.19 -8.01 -33.29
C VAL A 283 10.93 -8.74 -32.86
N ASP A 284 10.52 -9.76 -33.61
CA ASP A 284 9.38 -10.59 -33.24
C ASP A 284 9.80 -11.69 -32.25
N PRO A 285 9.02 -12.00 -31.20
CA PRO A 285 9.34 -13.11 -30.30
C PRO A 285 9.54 -14.46 -31.01
N SER A 286 8.88 -14.71 -32.15
CA SER A 286 9.04 -15.95 -32.92
C SER A 286 10.38 -16.04 -33.67
N ALA A 287 11.19 -14.98 -33.65
CA ALA A 287 12.53 -14.99 -34.24
C ALA A 287 13.56 -15.69 -33.35
N PHE A 288 13.25 -15.89 -32.06
CA PHE A 288 14.12 -16.59 -31.13
C PHE A 288 13.89 -18.10 -31.23
N GLN A 289 14.98 -18.85 -31.30
CA GLN A 289 14.96 -20.31 -31.24
C GLN A 289 15.57 -20.75 -29.92
N ILE A 290 14.92 -21.72 -29.27
CA ILE A 290 15.47 -22.39 -28.08
C ILE A 290 16.73 -23.15 -28.55
N VAL A 291 17.86 -22.92 -27.88
CA VAL A 291 19.12 -23.65 -28.12
C VAL A 291 19.23 -24.81 -27.15
#